data_AF-A0A7Z2S8J2-F1
#
_entry.id   AF-A0A7Z2S8J2-F1
#
_cell.length_a   1.000
_cell.length_b   1.000
_cell.length_c   1.000
_cell.angle_alpha   90.00
_cell.angle_beta   90.00
_cell.angle_gamma   90.00
#
_symmetry.space_group_name_H-M   'P 1'
#
loop_
_entity.id
_entity.type
_entity.pdbx_description
1 polymer ?
#
loop_
_entity_poly.entity_id
_entity_poly.type
_entity_poly.pdbx_seq_one_letter_code
_entity_poly.pdbx_strand_id
1 'polypeptide(L)'
;MSVADWHPEDIKAAVRKRGTSLAMIGRRAGISRQAMANALAMPSERPEQLIAAAIGVEAHQIWPSRYNPDGSRKRPQPSANYWRSARFLEQHA
;
A
#
# COMPACT_ATOMS: atom_id res chain seq x y z
N MET A 1 -10.01 -18.11 4.50
CA MET A 1 -8.75 -17.98 3.76
C MET A 1 -8.18 -16.60 4.06
N SER A 2 -7.05 -16.50 4.76
CA SER A 2 -6.40 -15.21 5.02
C SER A 2 -5.84 -14.69 3.70
N VAL A 3 -6.53 -13.74 3.07
CA VAL A 3 -6.05 -13.11 1.84
C VAL A 3 -4.84 -12.25 2.21
N ALA A 4 -3.66 -12.61 1.69
CA ALA A 4 -2.44 -11.85 1.92
C ALA A 4 -2.40 -10.62 1.02
N ASP A 5 -1.73 -9.56 1.49
CA ASP A 5 -1.45 -8.39 0.66
C ASP A 5 -0.58 -8.78 -0.55
N TRP A 6 -0.76 -8.07 -1.67
CA TRP A 6 0.07 -8.28 -2.85
C TRP A 6 1.53 -8.01 -2.52
N HIS A 7 2.42 -8.77 -3.16
CA HIS A 7 3.85 -8.53 -3.04
C HIS A 7 4.20 -7.15 -3.62
N PRO A 8 5.11 -6.36 -3.00
CA PRO A 8 5.50 -5.05 -3.51
C PRO A 8 5.96 -5.04 -4.97
N GLU A 9 6.63 -6.11 -5.42
CA GLU A 9 7.07 -6.25 -6.81
C GLU A 9 5.90 -6.54 -7.77
N ASP A 10 4.85 -7.24 -7.33
CA ASP A 10 3.65 -7.48 -8.15
C ASP A 10 2.86 -6.19 -8.35
N ILE A 11 2.73 -5.36 -7.30
CA ILE A 11 2.13 -4.03 -7.40
C ILE A 11 2.93 -3.18 -8.40
N LYS A 12 4.26 -3.16 -8.24
CA LYS A 12 5.20 -2.48 -9.14
C LYS A 12 5.11 -2.98 -10.58
N ALA A 13 4.94 -4.28 -10.79
CA ALA A 13 4.78 -4.88 -12.11
C ALA A 13 3.43 -4.49 -12.73
N ALA A 14 2.34 -4.57 -11.97
CA ALA A 14 1.00 -4.15 -12.39
C ALA A 14 0.96 -2.67 -12.80
N VAL A 15 1.57 -1.80 -11.99
CA VAL A 15 1.72 -0.36 -12.31
C VAL A 15 2.49 -0.15 -13.61
N ARG A 16 3.58 -0.91 -13.83
CA ARG A 16 4.37 -0.83 -15.08
C ARG A 16 3.63 -1.37 -16.30
N LYS A 17 2.84 -2.44 -16.14
CA LYS A 17 1.97 -2.98 -17.20
C LYS A 17 0.91 -1.97 -17.64
N ARG A 18 0.54 -1.01 -16.79
CA ARG A 18 -0.33 0.13 -17.12
C ARG A 18 0.42 1.31 -17.78
N GLY A 19 1.71 1.17 -18.09
CA GLY A 19 2.51 2.21 -18.72
C GLY A 19 2.85 3.38 -17.79
N THR A 20 2.78 3.19 -16.47
CA THR A 20 3.05 4.24 -15.48
C THR A 20 4.09 3.81 -14.42
N SER A 21 4.40 4.70 -13.49
CA SER A 21 5.30 4.45 -12.35
C SER A 21 4.79 5.15 -11.09
N LEU A 22 5.17 4.63 -9.92
CA LEU A 22 4.85 5.24 -8.62
C LEU A 22 5.31 6.70 -8.53
N ALA A 23 6.47 7.02 -9.12
CA ALA A 23 6.97 8.39 -9.17
C ALA A 23 6.08 9.30 -10.04
N MET A 24 5.61 8.80 -11.19
CA MET A 24 4.70 9.56 -12.05
C MET A 24 3.33 9.76 -11.39
N ILE A 25 2.79 8.72 -10.74
CA ILE A 25 1.54 8.81 -9.96
C ILE A 25 1.69 9.84 -8.85
N GLY A 26 2.78 9.77 -8.06
CA GLY A 26 3.07 10.73 -6.99
C GLY A 26 3.15 12.16 -7.51
N ARG A 27 3.90 12.40 -8.60
CA ARG A 27 4.01 13.72 -9.23
C ARG A 27 2.65 14.29 -9.66
N ARG A 28 1.81 13.47 -10.30
CA ARG A 28 0.45 13.88 -10.73
C ARG A 28 -0.46 14.22 -9.56
N ALA A 29 -0.27 13.56 -8.41
CA ALA A 29 -1.08 13.75 -7.22
C ALA A 29 -0.50 14.76 -6.21
N GLY A 30 0.67 15.35 -6.47
CA GLY A 30 1.38 16.22 -5.52
C GLY A 30 1.96 15.49 -4.31
N ILE A 31 2.21 14.17 -4.42
CA ILE A 31 2.73 13.33 -3.34
C ILE A 31 4.19 12.98 -3.59
N SER A 32 5.01 13.04 -2.53
CA SER A 32 6.42 12.71 -2.61
C SER A 32 6.64 11.26 -3.03
N ARG A 33 7.73 11.02 -3.77
CA ARG A 33 8.15 9.66 -4.14
C ARG A 33 8.31 8.76 -2.91
N GLN A 34 8.80 9.31 -1.80
CA GLN A 34 8.97 8.57 -0.56
C GLN A 34 7.64 8.09 0.01
N ALA A 35 6.60 8.94 0.03
CA ALA A 35 5.28 8.54 0.51
C ALA A 35 4.65 7.47 -0.39
N MET A 36 4.82 7.57 -1.72
CA MET A 36 4.37 6.52 -2.65
C MET A 36 5.12 5.19 -2.45
N ALA A 37 6.42 5.23 -2.16
CA ALA A 37 7.20 4.03 -1.87
C ALA A 37 6.80 3.39 -0.53
N ASN A 38 6.57 4.22 0.49
CA ASN A 38 6.14 3.77 1.81
C ASN A 38 4.79 3.03 1.76
N ALA A 39 3.91 3.39 0.82
CA ALA A 39 2.61 2.74 0.63
C ALA A 39 2.71 1.23 0.38
N LEU A 40 3.80 0.78 -0.23
CA LEU A 40 4.03 -0.65 -0.47
C LEU A 40 4.26 -1.43 0.82
N ALA A 41 4.79 -0.77 1.86
CA ALA A 41 5.23 -1.41 3.10
C ALA A 41 4.40 -1.02 4.33
N MET A 42 3.67 0.10 4.32
CA MET A 42 2.88 0.58 5.45
C MET A 42 1.53 1.14 5.00
N PRO A 43 0.50 1.06 5.86
CA PRO A 43 -0.79 1.67 5.64
C PRO A 43 -0.68 3.16 5.31
N SER A 44 -1.10 3.54 4.11
CA SER A 44 -1.19 4.93 3.66
C SER A 44 -2.36 5.12 2.71
N GLU A 45 -3.46 5.70 3.22
CA GLU A 45 -4.74 5.76 2.51
C GLU A 45 -4.66 6.40 1.14
N ARG A 46 -4.13 7.63 1.07
CA ARG A 46 -4.08 8.39 -0.18
C ARG A 46 -3.18 7.74 -1.25
N PRO A 47 -1.93 7.31 -0.94
CA PRO A 47 -1.12 6.56 -1.91
C PRO A 47 -1.71 5.21 -2.33
N GLU A 48 -2.31 4.45 -1.41
CA GLU A 48 -2.95 3.16 -1.72
C GLU A 48 -4.07 3.34 -2.73
N GLN A 49 -4.97 4.31 -2.51
CA GLN A 49 -6.05 4.64 -3.43
C GLN A 49 -5.53 5.04 -4.81
N LEU A 50 -4.46 5.85 -4.87
CA LEU A 50 -3.88 6.27 -6.15
C LEU A 50 -3.23 5.12 -6.92
N ILE A 51 -2.57 4.21 -6.22
CA ILE A 51 -1.97 3.01 -6.84
C ILE A 51 -3.07 2.07 -7.33
N ALA A 52 -4.08 1.82 -6.52
CA ALA A 52 -5.23 0.99 -6.88
C ALA A 52 -5.97 1.54 -8.11
N ALA A 53 -6.24 2.86 -8.12
CA ALA A 53 -6.83 3.55 -9.26
C ALA A 53 -5.95 3.46 -10.52
N ALA A 54 -4.62 3.57 -10.38
CA ALA A 54 -3.71 3.42 -11.52
C ALA A 54 -3.69 1.98 -12.08
N ILE A 55 -3.86 0.97 -11.23
CA ILE A 55 -3.95 -0.44 -11.63
C ILE A 55 -5.35 -0.78 -12.16
N GLY A 56 -6.39 -0.05 -11.74
CA GLY A 56 -7.79 -0.29 -12.11
C GLY A 56 -8.44 -1.37 -11.25
N VAL A 57 -8.06 -1.47 -9.98
CA VAL A 57 -8.62 -2.39 -8.98
C VAL A 57 -8.94 -1.62 -7.70
N GLU A 58 -9.69 -2.22 -6.79
CA GLU A 58 -9.95 -1.61 -5.48
C GLU A 58 -8.77 -1.80 -4.53
N ALA A 59 -8.57 -0.84 -3.62
CA ALA A 59 -7.45 -0.89 -2.67
C ALA A 59 -7.51 -2.11 -1.75
N HIS A 60 -8.71 -2.58 -1.39
CA HIS A 60 -8.89 -3.78 -0.58
C HIS A 60 -8.43 -5.06 -1.29
N GLN A 61 -8.37 -5.07 -2.63
CA GLN A 61 -7.93 -6.24 -3.40
C GLN A 61 -6.40 -6.36 -3.38
N ILE A 62 -5.70 -5.23 -3.30
CA ILE A 62 -4.25 -5.17 -3.18
C ILE A 62 -3.81 -5.37 -1.72
N TRP A 63 -4.53 -4.75 -0.77
CA TRP A 63 -4.21 -4.78 0.65
C TRP A 63 -5.36 -5.27 1.55
N PRO A 64 -5.83 -6.51 1.40
CA PRO A 64 -6.89 -7.10 2.24
C PRO A 64 -6.58 -7.05 3.75
N SER A 65 -5.30 -6.99 4.17
CA SER A 65 -4.94 -6.83 5.58
C SER A 65 -5.37 -5.46 6.14
N ARG A 66 -5.41 -4.42 5.30
CA ARG A 66 -5.63 -3.01 5.66
C ARG A 66 -7.10 -2.57 5.53
N TYR A 67 -7.90 -3.34 4.81
CA TYR A 67 -9.30 -3.04 4.51
C TYR A 67 -10.23 -4.16 5.02
N ASN A 68 -11.49 -3.82 5.22
CA ASN A 68 -12.58 -4.75 5.49
C ASN A 68 -13.12 -5.33 4.16
N PRO A 69 -13.89 -6.45 4.20
CA PRO A 69 -14.46 -7.05 3.01
C PRO A 69 -15.42 -6.14 2.22
N ASP A 70 -16.01 -5.14 2.87
CA ASP A 70 -16.87 -4.12 2.24
C ASP A 70 -16.06 -2.98 1.57
N GLY A 71 -14.73 -3.07 1.56
CA GLY A 71 -13.84 -2.05 1.02
C GLY A 71 -13.59 -0.87 1.96
N SER A 72 -14.21 -0.84 3.15
CA SER A 72 -13.92 0.19 4.14
C SER A 72 -12.52 0.00 4.73
N ARG A 73 -11.79 1.09 4.98
CA ARG A 73 -10.47 1.03 5.61
C ARG A 73 -10.64 0.67 7.09
N LYS A 74 -9.85 -0.30 7.59
CA LYS A 74 -9.84 -0.61 9.03
C LYS A 74 -9.40 0.61 9.84
N ARG A 75 -10.17 0.96 10.87
CA ARG A 75 -9.85 2.08 11.79
C ARG A 75 -10.11 1.61 13.24
N PRO A 76 -9.09 1.61 14.12
CA PRO A 76 -7.67 1.88 13.83
C PRO A 76 -7.05 0.83 12.90
N GLN A 77 -5.92 1.17 12.26
CA GLN A 77 -5.15 0.17 11.51
C GLN A 77 -4.48 -0.80 12.49
N PRO A 78 -4.50 -2.12 12.23
CA PRO A 78 -3.74 -3.08 13.02
C PRO A 78 -2.26 -2.70 13.09
N SER A 79 -1.67 -2.74 14.30
CA SER A 79 -0.25 -2.41 14.52
C SER A 79 0.70 -3.32 13.74
N ALA A 80 0.27 -4.56 13.44
CA ALA A 80 0.99 -5.53 12.63
C ALA A 80 1.25 -5.07 11.19
N ASN A 81 0.43 -4.14 10.66
CA ASN A 81 0.57 -3.65 9.29
C ASN A 81 1.72 -2.64 9.14
N TYR A 82 2.32 -2.16 10.23
CA TYR A 82 3.43 -1.23 10.19
C TYR A 82 4.75 -1.98 10.37
N TRP A 83 5.62 -2.01 9.36
CA TRP A 83 6.97 -2.61 9.52
C TRP A 83 7.84 -1.89 10.55
N ARG A 84 7.53 -0.62 10.87
CA ARG A 84 8.18 0.12 11.97
C ARG A 84 8.04 -0.59 13.32
N SER A 85 6.99 -1.40 13.50
CA SER A 85 6.78 -2.23 14.70
C SER A 85 7.87 -3.28 14.88
N ALA A 86 8.40 -3.84 13.78
CA ALA A 86 9.53 -4.79 13.84
C ALA A 86 10.85 -4.09 14.21
N ARG A 87 11.11 -2.90 13.65
CA ARG A 87 12.33 -2.13 13.93
C ARG A 87 12.39 -1.55 15.35
N PHE A 88 11.24 -1.38 16.00
CA PHE A 88 11.15 -0.91 17.39
C PHE A 88 11.38 -2.05 18.40
N LEU A 89 11.07 -3.30 18.04
CA LEU A 89 11.28 -4.49 18.88
C LEU A 89 12.71 -5.04 18.75
N GLU A 90 13.39 -4.81 17.63
CA GLU A 90 14.76 -5.31 17.38
C GLU A 90 15.87 -4.47 18.05
N GLN A 91 15.56 -3.27 18.55
CA GLN A 91 16.54 -2.39 19.25
C GLN A 91 16.47 -2.50 20.79
N HIS A 92 15.58 -3.32 21.33
CA HIS A 92 15.40 -3.55 22.78
C HIS A 92 15.48 -5.04 23.17
N ALA A 93 16.10 -5.87 22.33
CA ALA A 93 16.39 -7.28 22.61
C ALA A 93 17.87 -7.48 22.94
#